data_AF-A0A1I4WV36-F1
#
_entry.id   AF-A0A1I4WV36-F1
#
_cell.length_a   1.000
_cell.length_b   1.000
_cell.length_c   1.000
_cell.angle_alpha   90.00
_cell.angle_beta   90.00
_cell.angle_gamma   90.00
#
_symmetry.space_group_name_H-M   'P 1'
#
loop_
_entity.id
_entity.type
_entity.pdbx_description
1 polymer ?
#
loop_
_entity_poly.entity_id
_entity_poly.type
_entity_poly.pdbx_seq_one_letter_code
_entity_poly.pdbx_strand_id
1 'polypeptide(L)'
;MRKTLPGRARGFTLIEMIAAFVIFAIAVGALMQILTMSMNNARRSADETRAALWAQTLLDNVGVGERVEAGSSHGEFDRSYRWEMQIDQIDPELVVANASEPSGNPVNAAPAVAAGAALLPQIDLFHVVLTVIWGDGSHERQAQFSTLRTANADPNHPGGMSGADLSGGRRDRGMSTERAGQSGKPAGRGQR
;
A
#
# COMPACT_ATOMS: atom_id res chain seq x y z
N MET A 1 69.37 57.36 25.11
CA MET A 1 68.61 57.34 23.84
C MET A 1 68.91 56.04 23.10
N ARG A 2 67.94 55.12 22.97
CA ARG A 2 68.11 53.89 22.18
C ARG A 2 67.45 54.10 20.82
N LYS A 3 68.22 54.03 19.74
CA LYS A 3 67.74 54.08 18.36
C LYS A 3 67.07 52.74 18.04
N THR A 4 65.76 52.76 17.81
CA THR A 4 65.06 51.63 17.18
C THR A 4 65.49 51.58 15.71
N LEU A 5 66.02 50.43 15.27
CA LEU A 5 66.34 50.22 13.85
C LEU A 5 65.04 49.99 13.08
N PRO A 6 64.85 50.62 11.91
CA PRO A 6 63.67 50.39 11.10
C PRO A 6 63.65 48.94 10.60
N GLY A 7 62.58 48.22 10.90
CA GLY A 7 62.36 46.87 10.39
C GLY A 7 62.26 46.88 8.86
N ARG A 8 62.97 45.96 8.19
CA ARG A 8 62.90 45.76 6.74
C ARG A 8 61.44 45.45 6.34
N ALA A 9 60.82 46.35 5.58
CA ALA A 9 59.57 46.07 4.90
C ALA A 9 59.80 44.98 3.85
N ARG A 10 59.27 43.78 4.08
CA ARG A 10 59.23 42.72 3.06
C ARG A 10 58.12 43.12 2.07
N GLY A 11 58.49 43.50 0.86
CA GLY A 11 57.54 43.75 -0.21
C GLY A 11 56.77 42.47 -0.55
N PHE A 12 55.47 42.60 -0.81
CA PHE A 12 54.64 41.52 -1.32
C PHE A 12 55.23 40.98 -2.62
N THR A 13 55.32 39.66 -2.74
CA THR A 13 55.93 39.02 -3.89
C THR A 13 54.89 38.81 -5.00
N LEU A 14 55.29 38.90 -6.27
CA LEU A 14 54.42 38.62 -7.41
C LEU A 14 53.78 37.22 -7.32
N ILE A 15 54.54 36.25 -6.80
CA ILE A 15 54.07 34.88 -6.61
C ILE A 15 52.93 34.78 -5.60
N GLU A 16 52.88 35.66 -4.60
CA GLU A 16 51.81 35.69 -3.60
C GLU A 16 50.49 36.20 -4.19
N MET A 17 50.54 37.22 -5.06
CA MET A 17 49.36 37.69 -5.77
C MET A 17 48.82 36.64 -6.74
N ILE A 18 49.71 35.92 -7.44
CA ILE A 18 49.35 34.80 -8.30
C ILE A 18 48.75 33.66 -7.48
N ALA A 19 49.37 33.29 -6.35
CA ALA A 19 48.86 32.25 -5.46
C ALA A 19 47.48 32.62 -4.91
N ALA A 20 47.26 33.87 -4.49
CA ALA A 20 45.97 34.36 -4.02
C ALA A 20 44.90 34.26 -5.12
N PHE A 21 45.23 34.62 -6.37
CA PHE A 21 44.29 34.50 -7.49
C PHE A 21 43.95 33.04 -7.81
N VAL A 22 44.92 32.12 -7.76
CA VAL A 22 44.69 30.69 -7.97
C VAL A 22 43.78 30.12 -6.89
N ILE A 23 44.06 30.42 -5.61
CA ILE A 23 43.22 29.97 -4.49
C ILE A 23 41.82 30.56 -4.62
N PHE A 24 41.70 31.84 -4.99
CA PHE A 24 40.42 32.50 -5.21
C PHE A 24 39.62 31.83 -6.33
N ALA A 25 40.25 31.54 -7.47
CA ALA A 25 39.59 30.86 -8.59
C ALA A 25 39.06 29.47 -8.20
N ILE A 26 39.85 28.71 -7.43
CA ILE A 26 39.43 27.41 -6.90
C ILE A 26 38.25 27.57 -5.93
N ALA A 27 38.32 28.54 -5.02
CA ALA A 27 37.26 28.78 -4.03
C ALA A 27 35.93 29.18 -4.70
N VAL A 28 35.98 30.06 -5.71
CA VAL A 28 34.78 30.45 -6.49
C VAL A 28 34.21 29.25 -7.24
N GLY A 29 35.06 28.43 -7.85
CA GLY A 29 34.63 27.20 -8.52
C GLY A 29 33.91 26.24 -7.56
N ALA A 30 34.48 26.03 -6.37
CA ALA A 30 33.86 25.21 -5.33
C ALA A 30 32.51 25.79 -4.86
N LEU A 31 32.41 27.10 -4.69
CA LEU A 31 31.16 27.75 -4.28
C LEU A 31 30.05 27.58 -5.33
N MET A 32 30.38 27.72 -6.62
CA MET A 32 29.43 27.50 -7.70
C MET A 32 28.93 26.05 -7.77
N GLN A 33 29.82 25.08 -7.50
CA GLN A 33 29.43 23.67 -7.42
C GLN A 33 28.44 23.42 -6.27
N ILE A 34 28.73 23.96 -5.08
CA ILE A 34 27.84 23.85 -3.91
C ILE A 34 26.49 24.52 -4.18
N LEU A 35 26.49 25.70 -4.82
CA LEU A 35 25.27 26.41 -5.19
C LEU A 35 24.41 25.58 -6.15
N THR A 36 25.03 25.01 -7.18
CA THR A 36 24.34 24.15 -8.16
C THR A 36 23.76 22.91 -7.47
N MET A 37 24.51 22.27 -6.58
CA MET A 37 24.05 21.14 -5.79
C MET A 37 22.86 21.52 -4.91
N SER A 38 22.92 22.67 -4.23
CA SER A 38 21.85 23.19 -3.38
C SER A 38 20.56 23.45 -4.16
N MET A 39 20.66 24.11 -5.31
CA MET A 39 19.49 24.37 -6.18
C MET A 39 18.86 23.07 -6.69
N ASN A 40 19.67 22.11 -7.11
CA ASN A 40 19.17 20.80 -7.55
C ASN A 40 18.51 20.06 -6.40
N ASN A 41 19.08 20.10 -5.20
CA ASN A 41 18.50 19.48 -4.01
C ASN A 41 17.16 20.12 -3.64
N ALA A 42 17.06 21.46 -3.70
CA ALA A 42 15.82 22.19 -3.44
C ALA A 42 14.71 21.82 -4.44
N ARG A 43 15.05 21.69 -5.73
CA ARG A 43 14.09 21.22 -6.76
C ARG A 43 13.60 19.81 -6.47
N ARG A 44 14.51 18.87 -6.17
CA ARG A 44 14.15 17.49 -5.80
C ARG A 44 13.21 17.45 -4.60
N SER A 45 13.52 18.19 -3.55
CA SER A 45 12.67 18.29 -2.35
C SER A 45 11.28 18.84 -2.66
N ALA A 46 11.18 19.84 -3.54
CA ALA A 46 9.90 20.36 -3.99
C ALA A 46 9.08 19.32 -4.76
N ASP A 47 9.71 18.50 -5.59
CA ASP A 47 9.02 17.46 -6.36
C ASP A 47 8.48 16.34 -5.46
N GLU A 48 9.26 15.91 -4.46
CA GLU A 48 8.83 14.95 -3.42
C GLU A 48 7.64 15.51 -2.62
N THR A 49 7.73 16.77 -2.20
CA THR A 49 6.65 17.43 -1.44
C THR A 49 5.36 17.49 -2.25
N ARG A 50 5.45 17.79 -3.55
CA ARG A 50 4.28 17.77 -4.44
C ARG A 50 3.70 16.37 -4.58
N ALA A 51 4.54 15.35 -4.77
CA ALA A 51 4.08 13.96 -4.83
C ALA A 51 3.30 13.56 -3.56
N ALA A 52 3.80 13.96 -2.38
CA ALA A 52 3.13 13.72 -1.11
C ALA A 52 1.78 14.46 -0.98
N LEU A 53 1.69 15.71 -1.43
CA LEU A 53 0.43 16.47 -1.42
C LEU A 53 -0.62 15.87 -2.36
N TRP A 54 -0.19 15.42 -3.54
CA TRP A 54 -1.07 14.70 -4.46
C TRP A 54 -1.54 13.37 -3.90
N ALA A 55 -0.62 12.60 -3.30
CA ALA A 55 -0.94 11.35 -2.63
C ALA A 55 -1.95 11.57 -1.51
N GLN A 56 -1.73 12.57 -0.66
CA GLN A 56 -2.63 12.93 0.42
C GLN A 56 -4.03 13.24 -0.11
N THR A 57 -4.13 14.10 -1.13
CA THR A 57 -5.42 14.47 -1.73
C THR A 57 -6.14 13.25 -2.30
N LEU A 58 -5.42 12.34 -2.98
CA LEU A 58 -6.02 11.16 -3.56
C LEU A 58 -6.48 10.15 -2.49
N LEU A 59 -5.66 9.90 -1.47
CA LEU A 59 -6.00 9.02 -0.35
C LEU A 59 -7.14 9.57 0.52
N ASP A 60 -7.24 10.89 0.66
CA ASP A 60 -8.34 11.55 1.38
C ASP A 60 -9.67 11.40 0.64
N ASN A 61 -9.66 11.27 -0.69
CA ASN A 61 -10.87 11.01 -1.48
C ASN A 61 -11.33 9.53 -1.43
N VAL A 62 -10.45 8.59 -1.07
CA VAL A 62 -10.82 7.16 -0.98
C VAL A 62 -11.85 6.97 0.14
N GLY A 63 -13.06 6.54 -0.24
CA GLY A 63 -14.17 6.30 0.69
C GLY A 63 -14.99 7.54 1.05
N VAL A 64 -14.74 8.68 0.39
CA VAL A 64 -15.56 9.89 0.54
C VAL A 64 -16.62 9.92 -0.56
N GLY A 65 -17.90 9.82 -0.16
CA GLY A 65 -19.06 9.85 -1.06
C GLY A 65 -19.45 8.48 -1.61
N GLU A 66 -18.48 7.64 -2.00
CA GLU A 66 -18.70 6.29 -2.52
C GLU A 66 -18.03 5.22 -1.63
N ARG A 67 -18.57 4.00 -1.63
CA ARG A 67 -18.05 2.90 -0.81
C ARG A 67 -16.67 2.48 -1.34
N VAL A 68 -15.76 2.14 -0.42
CA VAL A 68 -14.45 1.58 -0.79
C VAL A 68 -14.65 0.18 -1.37
N GLU A 69 -14.17 -0.05 -2.58
CA GLU A 69 -14.19 -1.34 -3.25
C GLU A 69 -12.76 -1.82 -3.53
N ALA A 70 -12.53 -3.13 -3.46
CA ALA A 70 -11.26 -3.71 -3.85
C ALA A 70 -11.03 -3.57 -5.36
N GLY A 71 -9.80 -3.29 -5.78
CA GLY A 71 -9.47 -3.12 -7.18
C GLY A 71 -8.18 -2.34 -7.42
N SER A 72 -7.91 -2.05 -8.69
CA SER A 72 -6.80 -1.21 -9.11
C SER A 72 -7.33 -0.02 -9.92
N SER A 73 -6.70 1.13 -9.73
CA SER A 73 -6.96 2.33 -10.52
C SER A 73 -5.64 3.03 -10.83
N HIS A 74 -5.61 3.77 -11.92
CA HIS A 74 -4.42 4.50 -12.35
C HIS A 74 -4.83 5.78 -13.04
N GLY A 75 -3.89 6.72 -13.14
CA GLY A 75 -4.14 7.98 -13.82
C GLY A 75 -2.95 8.91 -13.81
N GLU A 76 -3.21 10.13 -14.27
CA GLU A 76 -2.24 11.21 -14.32
C GLU A 76 -2.81 12.41 -13.57
N PHE A 77 -2.01 13.04 -12.71
CA PHE A 77 -2.37 14.35 -12.15
C PHE A 77 -2.10 15.45 -13.18
N ASP A 78 -0.96 15.34 -13.87
CA ASP A 78 -0.53 16.21 -14.96
C ASP A 78 0.51 15.48 -15.84
N ARG A 79 1.20 16.21 -16.72
CA ARG A 79 2.22 15.65 -17.64
C ARG A 79 3.47 15.09 -16.95
N SER A 80 3.67 15.40 -15.68
CA SER A 80 4.89 15.10 -14.91
C SER A 80 4.65 14.09 -13.79
N TYR A 81 3.40 13.95 -13.33
CA TYR A 81 3.01 13.06 -12.24
C TYR A 81 1.92 12.09 -12.68
N ARG A 82 2.23 10.79 -12.58
CA ARG A 82 1.27 9.70 -12.74
C ARG A 82 1.12 8.92 -11.45
N TRP A 83 0.04 8.18 -11.33
CA TRP A 83 -0.25 7.41 -10.13
C TRP A 83 -0.91 6.08 -10.44
N GLU A 84 -0.68 5.13 -9.55
CA GLU A 84 -1.24 3.79 -9.56
C GLU A 84 -1.70 3.47 -8.13
N MET A 85 -2.95 3.06 -7.97
CA MET A 85 -3.56 2.70 -6.70
C MET A 85 -4.06 1.26 -6.74
N GLN A 86 -3.78 0.53 -5.67
CA GLN A 86 -4.31 -0.79 -5.44
C GLN A 86 -5.01 -0.83 -4.08
N ILE A 87 -6.20 -1.41 -4.07
CA ILE A 87 -7.04 -1.57 -2.88
C ILE A 87 -7.31 -3.05 -2.70
N ASP A 88 -6.80 -3.61 -1.61
CA ASP A 88 -6.97 -5.01 -1.25
C ASP A 88 -7.87 -5.09 -0.01
N GLN A 89 -8.91 -5.94 -0.04
CA GLN A 89 -9.69 -6.26 1.16
C GLN A 89 -8.92 -7.27 2.01
N ILE A 90 -8.82 -7.00 3.32
CA ILE A 90 -8.24 -7.88 4.32
C ILE A 90 -9.38 -8.59 5.03
N ASP A 91 -9.44 -9.92 4.92
CA ASP A 91 -10.38 -10.75 5.67
C ASP A 91 -9.97 -10.80 7.16
N PRO A 92 -10.73 -10.20 8.08
CA PRO A 92 -10.35 -10.13 9.50
C PRO A 92 -10.38 -11.51 10.18
N GLU A 93 -11.20 -12.45 9.69
CA GLU A 93 -11.32 -13.80 10.23
C GLU A 93 -10.02 -14.62 10.05
N LEU A 94 -9.31 -14.42 8.94
CA LEU A 94 -8.01 -15.05 8.69
C LEU A 94 -6.94 -14.59 9.69
N VAL A 95 -7.03 -13.34 10.16
CA VAL A 95 -6.10 -12.78 11.17
C VAL A 95 -6.39 -13.33 12.57
N VAL A 96 -7.67 -13.44 12.94
CA VAL A 96 -8.09 -13.95 14.26
C VAL A 96 -7.88 -15.45 14.40
N ALA A 97 -8.06 -16.23 13.32
CA ALA A 97 -7.82 -17.68 13.33
C ALA A 97 -6.36 -18.05 13.62
N ASN A 98 -5.39 -17.26 13.11
CA ASN A 98 -3.97 -17.45 13.41
C ASN A 98 -3.58 -16.95 14.81
N ALA A 99 -4.31 -15.97 15.36
CA ALA A 99 -4.09 -15.49 16.73
C ALA A 99 -4.73 -16.38 17.81
N SER A 100 -5.70 -17.20 17.41
CA SER A 100 -6.49 -18.06 18.29
C SER A 100 -6.10 -19.52 18.10
N GLU A 101 -4.83 -19.88 18.25
CA GLU A 101 -4.50 -21.28 18.53
C GLU A 101 -5.18 -21.66 19.86
N PRO A 102 -6.21 -22.52 19.86
CA PRO A 102 -6.91 -22.88 21.08
C PRO A 102 -6.03 -23.91 21.78
N SER A 103 -5.37 -23.50 22.85
CA SER A 103 -4.95 -24.47 23.88
C SER A 103 -6.20 -25.23 24.32
N GLY A 104 -6.24 -26.53 24.00
CA GLY A 104 -7.48 -27.27 23.79
C GLY A 104 -8.41 -27.40 25.01
N ASN A 105 -9.68 -27.04 24.82
CA ASN A 105 -10.81 -27.67 25.49
C ASN A 105 -12.16 -27.42 24.75
N PRO A 106 -12.69 -28.39 23.97
CA PRO A 106 -13.77 -28.14 23.01
C PRO A 106 -15.22 -28.26 23.52
N VAL A 107 -15.49 -28.45 24.82
CA VAL A 107 -16.81 -28.95 25.25
C VAL A 107 -17.90 -27.94 25.62
N ASN A 108 -17.68 -26.62 25.66
CA ASN A 108 -18.74 -25.71 26.14
C ASN A 108 -18.84 -24.28 25.54
N ALA A 109 -18.24 -23.98 24.38
CA ALA A 109 -18.23 -22.60 23.87
C ALA A 109 -19.08 -22.32 22.61
N ALA A 110 -19.56 -23.33 21.87
CA ALA A 110 -19.85 -23.16 20.44
C ALA A 110 -21.10 -22.31 20.04
N PRO A 111 -22.28 -22.37 20.68
CA PRO A 111 -23.46 -21.69 20.11
C PRO A 111 -23.66 -20.25 20.58
N ALA A 112 -23.23 -19.89 21.80
CA ALA A 112 -23.47 -18.56 22.35
C ALA A 112 -22.47 -17.50 21.85
N VAL A 113 -21.20 -17.88 21.63
CA VAL A 113 -20.18 -16.99 21.06
C VAL A 113 -20.44 -16.71 19.58
N ALA A 114 -20.93 -17.69 18.82
CA ALA A 114 -21.30 -17.51 17.41
C ALA A 114 -22.53 -16.59 17.25
N ALA A 115 -23.54 -16.75 18.11
CA ALA A 115 -24.71 -15.88 18.12
C ALA A 115 -24.39 -14.45 18.59
N GLY A 116 -23.47 -14.27 19.54
CA GLY A 116 -22.97 -12.96 19.95
C GLY A 116 -22.04 -12.31 18.92
N ALA A 117 -21.25 -13.10 18.19
CA ALA A 117 -20.38 -12.62 17.12
C ALA A 117 -21.16 -12.13 15.90
N ALA A 118 -22.32 -12.73 15.60
CA ALA A 118 -23.22 -12.28 14.53
C ALA A 118 -23.88 -10.91 14.79
N LEU A 119 -23.83 -10.39 16.03
CA LEU A 119 -24.28 -9.04 16.38
C LEU A 119 -23.15 -8.00 16.37
N LEU A 120 -21.90 -8.40 16.12
CA LEU A 120 -20.81 -7.45 15.97
C LEU A 120 -20.91 -6.81 14.57
N PRO A 121 -20.72 -5.49 14.44
CA PRO A 121 -20.56 -4.88 13.13
C PRO A 121 -19.39 -5.57 12.43
N GLN A 122 -19.69 -6.22 11.29
CA GLN A 122 -18.66 -6.75 10.41
C GLN A 122 -17.93 -5.52 9.82
N ILE A 123 -16.69 -5.32 10.26
CA ILE A 123 -15.84 -4.23 9.78
C ILE A 123 -14.99 -4.82 8.67
N ASP A 124 -15.21 -4.36 7.44
CA ASP A 124 -14.32 -4.65 6.33
C ASP A 124 -13.07 -3.78 6.47
N LEU A 125 -11.90 -4.40 6.37
CA LEU A 125 -10.63 -3.69 6.39
C LEU A 125 -10.06 -3.68 4.98
N PHE A 126 -9.66 -2.51 4.50
CA PHE A 126 -9.04 -2.32 3.19
C PHE A 126 -7.63 -1.77 3.36
N HIS A 127 -6.69 -2.35 2.63
CA HIS A 127 -5.34 -1.85 2.48
C HIS A 127 -5.23 -1.12 1.14
N VAL A 128 -4.99 0.18 1.22
CA VAL A 128 -4.85 1.04 0.04
C VAL A 128 -3.37 1.35 -0.14
N VAL A 129 -2.80 0.94 -1.26
CA VAL A 129 -1.43 1.24 -1.68
C VAL A 129 -1.50 2.20 -2.86
N LEU A 130 -0.85 3.36 -2.72
CA LEU A 130 -0.75 4.38 -3.75
C LEU A 130 0.71 4.61 -4.10
N THR A 131 1.05 4.43 -5.37
CA THR A 131 2.36 4.74 -5.93
C THR A 131 2.25 5.97 -6.81
N VAL A 132 2.96 7.03 -6.47
CA VAL A 132 3.09 8.24 -7.29
C VAL A 132 4.43 8.19 -8.02
N ILE A 133 4.43 8.40 -9.33
CA ILE A 133 5.60 8.27 -10.18
C ILE A 133 5.79 9.57 -10.96
N TRP A 134 7.02 10.09 -10.97
CA TRP A 134 7.37 11.35 -11.63
C TRP A 134 8.83 11.37 -12.09
N GLY A 135 9.17 12.33 -12.93
CA GLY A 135 10.48 12.44 -13.56
C GLY A 135 10.41 12.17 -15.06
N ASP A 136 11.54 12.27 -15.74
CA ASP A 136 11.65 11.91 -17.14
C ASP A 136 12.07 10.44 -17.31
N GLY A 137 11.96 9.89 -18.52
CA GLY A 137 12.29 8.48 -18.79
C GLY A 137 13.73 8.06 -18.43
N SER A 138 14.64 9.02 -18.19
CA SER A 138 16.02 8.74 -17.73
C SER A 138 16.18 8.79 -16.22
N HIS A 139 15.32 9.52 -15.51
CA HIS A 139 15.38 9.76 -14.08
C HIS A 139 13.98 9.68 -13.46
N GLU A 140 13.33 8.56 -13.70
CA GLU A 140 12.05 8.25 -13.08
C GLU A 140 12.21 7.96 -11.59
N ARG A 141 11.29 8.49 -10.80
CA ARG A 141 11.22 8.35 -9.35
C ARG A 141 9.81 7.98 -8.95
N GLN A 142 9.71 7.27 -7.83
CA GLN A 142 8.44 6.87 -7.27
C GLN A 142 8.44 7.03 -5.75
N ALA A 143 7.28 7.36 -5.20
CA ALA A 143 7.00 7.33 -3.77
C ALA A 143 5.74 6.49 -3.55
N GLN A 144 5.80 5.63 -2.53
CA GLN A 144 4.71 4.75 -2.15
C GLN A 144 4.11 5.21 -0.83
N PHE A 145 2.78 5.26 -0.79
CA PHE A 145 1.98 5.64 0.36
C PHE A 145 0.96 4.53 0.62
N SER A 146 0.80 4.14 1.88
CA SER A 146 -0.17 3.11 2.26
C SER A 146 -1.06 3.60 3.38
N THR A 147 -2.34 3.27 3.31
CA THR A 147 -3.28 3.54 4.40
C THR A 147 -4.24 2.38 4.61
N LEU A 148 -4.73 2.24 5.83
CA LEU A 148 -5.77 1.29 6.19
C LEU A 148 -7.10 2.03 6.30
N ARG A 149 -8.10 1.55 5.58
CA ARG A 149 -9.47 2.08 5.62
C ARG A 149 -10.40 1.02 6.16
N THR A 150 -11.27 1.38 7.09
CA THR A 150 -12.36 0.52 7.53
C THR A 150 -13.64 0.94 6.83
N ALA A 151 -14.45 -0.02 6.40
CA ALA A 151 -15.80 0.21 5.93
C ALA A 151 -16.78 -0.68 6.69
N ASN A 152 -18.03 -0.23 6.78
CA ASN A 152 -19.08 -1.06 7.36
C ASN A 152 -19.46 -2.12 6.33
N ALA A 153 -19.33 -3.40 6.68
CA ALA A 153 -19.63 -4.47 5.75
C ALA A 153 -21.11 -4.44 5.37
N ASP A 154 -21.38 -4.67 4.09
CA ASP A 154 -22.75 -4.80 3.60
C ASP A 154 -23.29 -6.17 4.03
N PRO A 155 -24.41 -6.23 4.77
CA PRO A 155 -25.05 -7.51 5.11
C PRO A 155 -25.50 -8.31 3.87
N ASN A 156 -25.55 -7.69 2.68
CA ASN A 156 -25.89 -8.34 1.40
C ASN A 156 -24.68 -8.64 0.51
N HIS A 157 -23.43 -8.44 0.95
CA HIS A 157 -22.26 -8.85 0.16
C HIS A 157 -22.12 -10.39 0.21
N PRO A 158 -22.19 -11.11 -0.93
CA PRO A 158 -22.13 -12.57 -0.94
C PRO A 158 -20.74 -13.16 -0.59
N GLY A 159 -19.76 -12.33 -0.25
CA GLY A 159 -18.39 -12.74 0.13
C GLY A 159 -18.24 -13.31 1.54
N GLY A 160 -19.25 -13.18 2.42
CA GLY A 160 -19.19 -13.66 3.81
C GLY A 160 -19.62 -15.12 4.05
N MET A 161 -19.90 -15.90 3.01
CA MET A 161 -20.28 -17.32 3.15
C MET A 161 -19.11 -18.25 2.85
N SER A 162 -18.11 -18.26 3.72
CA SER A 162 -17.16 -19.39 3.82
C SER A 162 -17.34 -20.08 5.17
N GLY A 163 -17.92 -21.28 5.15
CA GLY A 163 -17.89 -22.18 6.31
C GLY A 163 -19.23 -22.74 6.80
N ALA A 164 -20.18 -23.08 5.92
CA ALA A 164 -21.33 -23.88 6.33
C ALA A 164 -21.85 -24.82 5.22
N ASP A 165 -20.98 -25.66 4.68
CA ASP A 165 -21.42 -26.90 4.03
C ASP A 165 -20.63 -28.09 4.56
N LEU A 166 -21.12 -28.63 5.67
CA LEU A 166 -20.99 -30.04 6.02
C LEU A 166 -22.33 -30.51 6.61
N SER A 167 -23.42 -30.27 5.87
CA SER A 167 -24.70 -30.92 6.13
C SER A 167 -24.94 -31.97 5.05
N GLY A 168 -24.32 -33.14 5.23
CA GLY A 168 -24.44 -34.24 4.29
C GLY A 168 -23.94 -35.56 4.83
N GLY A 169 -24.79 -36.26 5.60
CA GLY A 169 -24.67 -37.73 5.70
C GLY A 169 -24.52 -38.32 7.10
N ARG A 170 -25.53 -38.16 7.96
CA ARG A 170 -25.82 -39.19 8.97
C ARG A 170 -27.32 -39.36 9.16
N ARG A 171 -27.89 -40.27 8.37
CA ARG A 171 -29.10 -41.01 8.74
C ARG A 171 -28.80 -42.48 8.60
N ASP A 172 -28.38 -43.03 9.72
CA ASP A 172 -28.45 -44.45 9.99
C ASP A 172 -29.87 -44.76 10.50
N ARG A 173 -30.44 -45.89 10.04
CA ARG A 173 -31.45 -46.74 10.72
C ARG A 173 -32.44 -47.38 9.74
N GLY A 174 -32.35 -48.71 9.63
CA GLY A 174 -33.54 -49.57 9.71
C GLY A 174 -33.94 -50.37 8.47
N MET A 175 -33.36 -51.56 8.38
CA MET A 175 -33.91 -52.81 7.83
C MET A 175 -35.45 -52.88 7.73
N SER A 176 -35.99 -53.34 6.58
CA SER A 176 -37.04 -54.38 6.43
C SER A 176 -37.47 -54.53 4.96
N THR A 177 -37.24 -55.75 4.43
CA THR A 177 -38.09 -56.52 3.49
C THR A 177 -39.04 -55.78 2.54
N GLU A 178 -38.95 -56.02 1.22
CA GLU A 178 -39.89 -56.90 0.50
C GLU A 178 -39.53 -57.07 -1.00
N ARG A 179 -40.00 -58.20 -1.53
CA ARG A 179 -39.80 -58.87 -2.81
C ARG A 179 -40.19 -58.13 -4.11
N ALA A 180 -39.42 -58.44 -5.15
CA ALA A 180 -39.81 -59.00 -6.47
C ALA A 180 -40.66 -58.22 -7.50
N GLY A 181 -40.30 -58.43 -8.77
CA GLY A 181 -41.17 -58.27 -9.95
C GLY A 181 -40.79 -57.07 -10.82
N GLN A 182 -39.89 -57.18 -11.79
CA GLN A 182 -40.10 -57.70 -13.15
C GLN A 182 -40.94 -56.79 -14.07
N SER A 183 -40.34 -56.50 -15.23
CA SER A 183 -40.96 -56.26 -16.54
C SER A 183 -41.15 -54.81 -17.01
N GLY A 184 -40.67 -54.54 -18.24
CA GLY A 184 -41.35 -53.62 -19.16
C GLY A 184 -40.55 -52.47 -19.79
N LYS A 185 -39.64 -52.77 -20.73
CA LYS A 185 -39.41 -51.93 -21.94
C LYS A 185 -40.63 -52.16 -22.88
N PRO A 186 -41.13 -51.21 -23.71
CA PRO A 186 -40.45 -50.71 -24.94
C PRO A 186 -40.71 -49.19 -25.23
N ALA A 187 -39.77 -48.45 -25.82
CA ALA A 187 -39.61 -48.09 -27.25
C ALA A 187 -40.58 -47.02 -27.85
N GLY A 188 -39.98 -46.00 -28.50
CA GLY A 188 -40.54 -45.13 -29.55
C GLY A 188 -40.87 -43.69 -29.08
N ARG A 189 -40.74 -42.61 -29.87
CA ARG A 189 -40.30 -42.34 -31.26
C ARG A 189 -40.48 -40.82 -31.50
N GLY A 190 -39.65 -40.21 -32.35
CA GLY A 190 -39.97 -38.98 -33.12
C GLY A 190 -39.44 -37.67 -32.51
N GLN A 191 -38.36 -37.07 -33.03
CA GLN A 191 -38.34 -36.17 -34.20
C GLN A 191 -39.22 -34.92 -34.05
N ARG A 192 -38.60 -33.77 -33.81
CA ARG A 192 -38.41 -32.71 -34.81
C ARG A 192 -37.45 -31.64 -34.28
#